data_AF-A0A6A5SVH7-F1
#
_entry.id   AF-A0A6A5SVH7-F1
#
_cell.length_a   1.000
_cell.length_b   1.000
_cell.length_c   1.000
_cell.angle_alpha   90.00
_cell.angle_beta   90.00
_cell.angle_gamma   90.00
#
_symmetry.space_group_name_H-M   'P 1'
#
loop_
_entity.id
_entity.type
_entity.pdbx_description
1 polymer ?
#
loop_
_entity_poly.entity_id
_entity_poly.type
_entity_poly.pdbx_seq_one_letter_code
_entity_poly.pdbx_strand_id
1 'polypeptide(L)'
;MTECGWITRVTRGVNPDTADQGWFCTVEVPHHNHKKATLGRLAFTQNRKHSGYVRDRIEQGWKQHDTAAKILDDLIASNHFNILRSDIKNEIQKLRMAELAGRSPVEALLDFLEKF
;
A
#
# COMPACT_ATOMS: atom_id res chain seq x y z
N MET A 1 -20.33 -11.00 -3.22
CA MET A 1 -18.93 -11.34 -3.52
C MET A 1 -18.58 -12.55 -2.67
N THR A 2 -18.10 -13.63 -3.25
CA THR A 2 -17.60 -14.78 -2.49
C THR A 2 -16.24 -14.39 -1.90
N GLU A 3 -16.08 -14.48 -0.58
CA GLU A 3 -14.78 -14.21 0.04
C GLU A 3 -13.75 -15.23 -0.45
N CYS A 4 -12.54 -14.75 -0.76
CA CYS A 4 -11.45 -15.62 -1.14
C CYS A 4 -10.95 -16.37 0.10
N GLY A 5 -10.89 -17.70 0.04
CA GLY A 5 -10.35 -18.53 1.11
C GLY A 5 -8.82 -18.63 1.13
N TRP A 6 -8.11 -17.97 0.20
CA TRP A 6 -6.65 -18.03 0.15
C TRP A 6 -6.03 -17.27 1.32
N ILE A 7 -5.16 -17.93 2.07
CA ILE A 7 -4.58 -17.40 3.31
C ILE A 7 -3.07 -17.64 3.28
N THR A 8 -2.33 -16.60 3.68
CA THR A 8 -0.90 -16.70 4.01
C THR A 8 -0.67 -16.23 5.43
N ARG A 9 0.35 -16.82 6.05
CA ARG A 9 0.85 -16.40 7.34
C ARG A 9 2.30 -15.97 7.20
N VAL A 10 2.60 -14.78 7.70
CA VAL A 10 3.96 -14.27 7.81
C VAL A 10 4.41 -14.43 9.25
N THR A 11 5.50 -15.16 9.47
CA THR A 11 6.02 -15.47 10.80
C THR A 11 7.51 -15.14 10.86
N ARG A 12 7.98 -14.69 12.03
CA ARG A 12 9.41 -14.52 12.32
C ARG A 12 9.91 -15.74 13.08
N GLY A 13 10.99 -16.36 12.61
CA GLY A 13 11.56 -17.56 13.25
C GLY A 13 12.52 -18.29 12.33
N VAL A 14 12.62 -19.61 12.52
CA VAL A 14 13.34 -20.50 11.61
C VAL A 14 12.35 -21.00 10.56
N ASN A 15 12.66 -20.79 9.29
CA ASN A 15 11.85 -21.27 8.18
C ASN A 15 11.88 -22.81 8.18
N PRO A 16 10.72 -23.51 8.28
CA PRO A 16 10.69 -24.96 8.30
C PRO A 16 11.19 -25.60 7.00
N ASP A 17 11.12 -24.90 5.87
CA ASP A 17 11.48 -25.43 4.55
C ASP A 17 12.95 -25.22 4.20
N THR A 18 13.57 -24.16 4.73
CA THR A 18 14.96 -23.78 4.38
C THR A 18 15.93 -23.76 5.57
N ALA A 19 15.42 -23.93 6.80
CA ALA A 19 16.17 -23.77 8.05
C ALA A 19 16.80 -22.38 8.26
N ASP A 20 16.44 -21.39 7.44
CA ASP A 20 16.96 -20.03 7.58
C ASP A 20 16.27 -19.28 8.72
N GLN A 21 17.04 -18.46 9.44
CA GLN A 21 16.50 -17.57 10.45
C GLN A 21 16.07 -16.24 9.83
N GLY A 22 14.81 -15.85 10.03
CA GLY A 22 14.29 -14.59 9.51
C GLY A 22 12.77 -14.50 9.45
N TRP A 23 12.28 -13.65 8.57
CA TRP A 23 10.87 -13.61 8.21
C TRP A 23 10.61 -14.59 7.07
N PHE A 24 9.59 -15.43 7.22
CA PHE A 24 9.15 -16.33 6.17
C PHE A 24 7.62 -16.29 6.02
N CYS A 25 7.15 -16.67 4.85
CA CYS A 25 5.73 -16.66 4.48
C CYS A 25 5.30 -18.08 4.11
N THR A 26 4.26 -18.57 4.77
CA THR A 26 3.68 -19.89 4.51
C THR A 26 2.28 -19.71 3.93
N VAL A 27 1.98 -20.45 2.86
CA VAL A 27 0.63 -20.50 2.29
C VAL A 27 -0.18 -21.55 3.05
N GLU A 28 -1.19 -21.14 3.81
CA GLU A 28 -2.03 -22.05 4.59
C GLU A 28 -3.15 -22.66 3.74
N VAL A 29 -3.71 -21.86 2.84
CA VAL A 29 -4.75 -22.29 1.90
C VAL A 29 -4.34 -21.87 0.49
N PRO A 30 -3.89 -22.81 -0.36
CA PRO A 30 -3.30 -22.48 -1.65
C PRO A 30 -4.32 -22.23 -2.77
N HIS A 31 -5.61 -22.50 -2.52
CA HIS A 31 -6.64 -22.48 -3.56
C HIS A 31 -7.45 -21.19 -3.56
N HIS A 32 -7.68 -20.63 -4.75
CA HIS A 32 -8.65 -19.56 -4.96
C HIS A 32 -9.99 -20.15 -5.40
N ASN A 33 -11.09 -19.58 -4.91
CA ASN A 33 -12.46 -19.90 -5.32
C ASN A 33 -13.02 -18.91 -6.37
N HIS A 34 -12.15 -18.12 -6.99
CA HIS A 34 -12.50 -17.15 -8.01
C HIS A 34 -11.45 -17.13 -9.13
N LYS A 35 -11.84 -16.62 -10.31
CA LYS A 35 -10.90 -16.43 -11.42
C LYS A 35 -9.85 -15.38 -11.05
N LYS A 36 -8.65 -15.51 -11.60
CA LYS A 36 -7.61 -14.48 -11.51
C LYS A 36 -8.13 -13.18 -12.09
N ALA A 37 -7.80 -12.04 -11.46
CA ALA A 37 -8.15 -10.73 -11.97
C ALA A 37 -7.64 -10.54 -13.41
N THR A 38 -8.55 -10.27 -14.34
CA THR A 38 -8.29 -10.25 -15.80
C THR A 38 -7.30 -9.16 -16.21
N LEU A 39 -7.22 -8.06 -15.45
CA LEU A 39 -6.29 -6.95 -15.67
C LEU A 39 -5.01 -7.05 -14.82
N GLY A 40 -4.77 -8.20 -14.17
CA GLY A 40 -3.59 -8.44 -13.34
C GLY A 40 -3.39 -7.37 -12.27
N ARG A 41 -2.18 -6.80 -12.19
CA ARG A 41 -1.87 -5.74 -11.21
C ARG A 41 -2.76 -4.50 -11.37
N LEU A 42 -3.13 -4.14 -12.59
CA LEU A 42 -3.92 -2.92 -12.88
C LEU A 42 -5.38 -3.01 -12.43
N ALA A 43 -5.87 -4.22 -12.15
CA ALA A 43 -7.18 -4.44 -11.55
C ALA A 43 -7.31 -3.79 -10.17
N PHE A 44 -6.20 -3.61 -9.45
CA PHE A 44 -6.16 -3.07 -8.11
C PHE A 44 -5.66 -1.63 -8.13
N THR A 45 -6.45 -0.71 -7.59
CA THR A 45 -6.12 0.73 -7.52
C THR A 45 -4.78 0.99 -6.83
N GLN A 46 -4.44 0.23 -5.78
CA GLN A 46 -3.16 0.34 -5.08
C GLN A 46 -1.92 0.08 -5.95
N ASN A 47 -2.07 -0.68 -7.04
CA ASN A 47 -0.98 -1.06 -7.93
C ASN A 47 -0.89 -0.18 -9.18
N ARG A 48 -1.82 0.76 -9.36
CA ARG A 48 -1.75 1.72 -10.45
C ARG A 48 -0.55 2.65 -10.22
N LYS A 49 0.15 2.97 -11.30
CA LYS A 49 1.23 3.96 -11.30
C LYS A 49 0.73 5.21 -12.02
N HIS A 50 0.80 6.35 -11.35
CA HIS A 50 0.54 7.65 -11.98
C HIS A 50 1.81 8.19 -12.63
N SER A 51 1.65 9.20 -13.50
CA SER A 51 2.80 9.90 -14.09
C SER A 51 3.67 10.52 -12.99
N GLY A 52 4.96 10.74 -13.27
CA GLY A 52 5.89 11.37 -12.34
C GLY A 52 5.35 12.69 -11.79
N TYR A 53 4.90 13.57 -12.69
CA TYR A 53 4.29 14.86 -12.33
C TYR A 53 3.15 14.74 -11.31
N VAL A 54 2.21 13.83 -11.52
CA VAL A 54 1.07 13.64 -10.61
C VAL A 54 1.54 13.19 -9.23
N ARG A 55 2.51 12.27 -9.18
CA ARG A 55 3.09 11.80 -7.92
C ARG A 55 3.80 12.93 -7.18
N ASP A 56 4.58 13.73 -7.88
CA ASP A 56 5.32 14.85 -7.29
C ASP A 56 4.36 15.89 -6.69
N ARG A 57 3.24 16.17 -7.37
CA ARG A 57 2.19 17.07 -6.85
C ARG A 57 1.49 16.50 -5.63
N ILE A 58 1.17 15.20 -5.62
CA ILE A 58 0.58 14.54 -4.45
C ILE A 58 1.55 14.58 -3.26
N GLU A 59 2.83 14.31 -3.49
CA GLU A 59 3.86 14.36 -2.45
C GLU A 59 4.04 15.78 -1.88
N GLN A 60 4.08 16.80 -2.75
CA GLN A 60 4.14 18.19 -2.33
C GLN A 60 2.94 18.59 -1.46
N GLY A 61 1.72 18.29 -1.90
CA GLY A 61 0.51 18.59 -1.13
C GLY A 61 0.47 17.83 0.20
N TRP A 62 0.88 16.56 0.20
CA TRP A 62 0.97 15.78 1.43
C TRP A 62 1.97 16.36 2.45
N LYS A 63 3.15 16.80 1.99
CA LYS A 63 4.15 17.49 2.83
C LYS A 63 3.64 18.83 3.37
N GLN A 64 2.70 19.47 2.68
CA GLN A 64 2.00 20.69 3.13
C GLN A 64 0.81 20.39 4.06
N HIS A 65 0.58 19.12 4.41
CA HIS A 65 -0.57 18.66 5.19
C HIS A 65 -1.92 18.92 4.51
N ASP A 66 -1.95 19.00 3.19
CA ASP A 66 -3.19 19.18 2.44
C ASP A 66 -4.08 17.94 2.51
N THR A 67 -5.38 18.17 2.49
CA THR A 67 -6.34 17.08 2.41
C THR A 67 -6.32 16.46 1.01
N ALA A 68 -6.62 15.16 0.91
CA ALA A 68 -6.74 14.48 -0.38
C ALA A 68 -7.79 15.11 -1.32
N ALA A 69 -8.76 15.88 -0.78
CA ALA A 69 -9.72 16.63 -1.59
C ALA A 69 -9.05 17.86 -2.22
N LYS A 70 -8.34 18.66 -1.42
CA LYS A 70 -7.59 19.83 -1.93
C LYS A 70 -6.56 19.43 -3.00
N ILE A 71 -5.79 18.37 -2.74
CA ILE A 71 -4.82 17.84 -3.72
C ILE A 71 -5.49 17.41 -5.02
N LEU A 72 -6.71 16.85 -4.93
CA LEU A 72 -7.49 16.48 -6.12
C LEU A 72 -7.92 17.70 -6.91
N ASP A 73 -8.45 18.71 -6.23
CA ASP A 73 -8.92 19.94 -6.85
C ASP A 73 -7.79 20.65 -7.60
N ASP A 74 -6.59 20.70 -7.00
CA ASP A 74 -5.38 21.26 -7.63
C ASP A 74 -4.95 20.47 -8.89
N LEU A 75 -5.07 19.14 -8.86
CA LEU A 75 -4.75 18.29 -10.01
C LEU A 75 -5.78 18.43 -11.13
N ILE A 76 -7.07 18.54 -10.80
CA ILE A 76 -8.14 18.80 -11.76
C ILE A 76 -7.94 20.17 -12.40
N ALA A 77 -7.63 21.21 -11.62
CA ALA A 77 -7.28 22.54 -12.13
C ALA A 77 -6.05 22.51 -13.06
N SER A 78 -5.15 21.54 -12.87
CA SER A 78 -3.98 21.29 -13.71
C SER A 78 -4.23 20.34 -14.90
N ASN A 79 -5.49 20.16 -15.32
CA ASN A 79 -5.94 19.28 -16.41
C ASN A 79 -5.75 17.75 -16.20
N HIS A 80 -5.70 17.28 -14.95
CA HIS A 80 -5.63 15.84 -14.64
C HIS A 80 -6.98 15.24 -14.20
N PHE A 81 -7.94 15.21 -15.12
CA PHE A 81 -9.33 14.78 -14.83
C PHE A 81 -9.52 13.28 -14.58
N ASN A 82 -8.56 12.44 -14.97
CA ASN A 82 -8.65 10.99 -14.84
C ASN A 82 -8.20 10.45 -13.47
N ILE A 83 -7.98 11.33 -12.49
CA ILE A 83 -7.54 10.98 -11.14
C ILE A 83 -8.74 10.97 -10.21
N LEU A 84 -8.84 9.94 -9.38
CA LEU A 84 -9.85 9.86 -8.33
C LEU A 84 -9.25 10.20 -6.97
N ARG A 85 -10.10 10.63 -6.04
CA ARG A 85 -9.71 10.84 -4.63
C ARG A 85 -9.09 9.58 -4.00
N SER A 86 -9.55 8.39 -4.39
CA SER A 86 -8.99 7.11 -3.93
C SER A 86 -7.55 6.91 -4.40
N ASP A 87 -7.20 7.40 -5.58
CA ASP A 87 -5.86 7.29 -6.12
C ASP A 87 -4.88 8.14 -5.29
N ILE A 88 -5.28 9.36 -4.93
CA ILE A 88 -4.50 10.24 -4.05
C ILE A 88 -4.31 9.61 -2.67
N LYS A 89 -5.37 9.05 -2.08
CA LYS A 89 -5.27 8.35 -0.78
C LYS A 89 -4.29 7.18 -0.84
N ASN A 90 -4.31 6.41 -1.94
CA ASN A 90 -3.39 5.29 -2.13
C ASN A 90 -1.93 5.77 -2.23
N GLU A 91 -1.66 6.84 -3.00
CA GLU A 91 -0.31 7.40 -3.10
C GLU A 91 0.18 7.96 -1.75
N ILE A 92 -0.66 8.68 -0.99
CA ILE A 92 -0.34 9.13 0.37
C ILE A 92 0.00 7.95 1.27
N GLN A 93 -0.75 6.84 1.18
CA GLN A 93 -0.47 5.65 1.99
C GLN A 93 0.89 5.03 1.63
N LYS A 94 1.27 5.01 0.34
CA LYS A 94 2.60 4.56 -0.09
C LYS A 94 3.71 5.45 0.49
N LEU A 95 3.52 6.77 0.47
CA LEU A 95 4.46 7.73 1.02
C LEU A 95 4.64 7.54 2.54
N ARG A 96 3.54 7.37 3.28
CA ARG A 96 3.59 7.05 4.73
C ARG A 96 4.34 5.75 5.01
N MET A 97 4.07 4.69 4.25
CA MET A 97 4.80 3.44 4.43
C MET A 97 6.29 3.61 4.14
N ALA A 98 6.66 4.43 3.15
CA ALA A 98 8.06 4.72 2.86
C ALA A 98 8.76 5.46 4.03
N GLU A 99 8.12 6.48 4.63
CA GLU A 99 8.66 7.18 5.81
C GLU A 99 8.82 6.25 7.01
N LEU A 100 7.89 5.33 7.21
CA LEU A 100 7.92 4.37 8.31
C LEU A 100 8.86 3.18 8.04
N ALA A 101 9.64 3.20 6.96
CA ALA A 101 10.50 2.11 6.51
C ALA A 101 9.74 0.78 6.34
N GLY A 102 8.50 0.86 5.85
CA GLY A 102 7.61 -0.29 5.62
C GLY A 102 6.78 -0.70 6.83
N ARG A 103 6.91 -0.02 7.97
CA ARG A 103 6.12 -0.28 9.17
C ARG A 103 4.75 0.39 9.11
N SER A 104 3.77 -0.22 9.77
CA SER A 104 2.50 0.44 10.09
C SER A 104 2.72 1.55 11.13
N PRO A 105 1.82 2.54 11.22
CA PRO A 105 1.89 3.57 12.26
C PRO A 105 1.91 3.00 13.68
N VAL A 106 1.22 1.88 13.91
CA VAL A 106 1.19 1.20 15.21
C VAL A 106 2.55 0.58 15.53
N GLU A 107 3.16 -0.14 14.59
CA GLU A 107 4.50 -0.72 14.77
C GLU A 107 5.56 0.37 15.00
N ALA A 108 5.48 1.48 14.28
CA ALA A 108 6.39 2.61 14.48
C ALA A 108 6.20 3.27 15.86
N LEU A 109 4.95 3.39 16.33
CA LEU A 109 4.64 3.94 17.64
C LEU A 109 5.13 3.01 18.77
N LEU A 110 4.91 1.70 18.64
CA LEU A 110 5.38 0.71 19.62
C LEU A 110 6.91 0.73 19.74
N ASP A 111 7.63 0.74 18.61
CA ASP A 111 9.10 0.83 18.60
C ASP A 111 9.61 2.16 19.20
N PHE A 112 8.88 3.26 19.01
CA PHE A 112 9.20 4.52 19.66
C PHE A 112 9.00 4.45 21.19
N LEU A 113 7.88 3.89 21.64
CA LEU A 113 7.55 3.76 23.07
C LEU A 113 8.43 2.73 23.80
N GLU A 114 8.99 1.74 23.12
CA GLU A 114 9.95 0.81 23.73
C GLU A 114 11.35 1.41 23.91
N LYS A 115 11.68 2.46 23.13
CA LYS A 115 13.00 3.12 23.14
C LYS A 115 13.08 4.33 24.08
N PHE A 116 11.96 4.77 24.65
CA PHE A 116 11.85 5.91 25.58
C PHE A 116 11.15 5.49 26.87
#